data_AF-A0A8J1T6U4-F1
#
_entry.id   AF-A0A8J1T6U4-F1
#
_cell.length_a   1.000
_cell.length_b   1.000
_cell.length_c   1.000
_cell.angle_alpha   90.00
_cell.angle_beta   90.00
_cell.angle_gamma   90.00
#
_symmetry.space_group_name_H-M   'P 1'
#
loop_
_entity.id
_entity.type
_entity.pdbx_description
1 polymer ?
#
loop_
_entity_poly.entity_id
_entity_poly.type
_entity_poly.pdbx_seq_one_letter_code
_entity_poly.pdbx_strand_id
1 'polypeptide(L)'
;FIGPEGWGRTENVVKGHEKAAKGSITIGLYGEPVERLDEHMSKLRFGQNSSRSVHTDLYFKALFNCDTNCSANMILTKAPTYSQDTFTLQVINAVFALGIATTERFKEKCGREAKAVCDKFGTAFGDEFTEALDNMCFKGIDGQDVAIRDRESYRAYNFFYWREDGTPIK
;
A
#
# COMPACT_ATOMS: atom_id res chain seq x y z
N PHE A 1 -9.54 -26.43 -3.96
CA PHE A 1 -9.11 -25.52 -5.05
C PHE A 1 -7.85 -24.79 -4.60
N ILE A 2 -6.86 -24.62 -5.47
CA ILE A 2 -5.68 -23.79 -5.18
C ILE A 2 -5.76 -22.58 -6.11
N GLY A 3 -5.96 -21.40 -5.52
CA GLY A 3 -6.15 -20.16 -6.24
C GLY A 3 -4.86 -19.33 -6.35
N PRO A 4 -4.70 -18.56 -7.44
CA PRO A 4 -3.61 -17.60 -7.57
C PRO A 4 -3.85 -16.37 -6.68
N GLU A 5 -2.85 -15.50 -6.67
CA GLU A 5 -2.86 -14.23 -5.96
C GLU A 5 -4.07 -13.36 -6.31
N GLY A 6 -4.84 -12.93 -5.31
CA GLY A 6 -5.82 -11.83 -5.48
C GLY A 6 -7.14 -11.95 -4.71
N TRP A 7 -7.59 -13.15 -4.37
CA TRP A 7 -8.88 -13.34 -3.67
C TRP A 7 -8.75 -13.92 -2.26
N GLY A 8 -7.55 -14.37 -1.89
CA GLY A 8 -7.34 -15.08 -0.64
C GLY A 8 -7.45 -14.25 0.63
N ARG A 9 -7.20 -12.95 0.51
CA ARG A 9 -7.26 -11.98 1.61
C ARG A 9 -8.32 -10.89 1.38
N THR A 10 -9.12 -11.07 0.34
CA THR A 10 -9.99 -10.04 -0.23
C THR A 10 -11.43 -10.44 0.09
N GLU A 11 -11.86 -10.13 1.32
CA GLU A 11 -13.14 -10.61 1.87
C GLU A 11 -14.34 -10.28 0.97
N ASN A 12 -14.32 -9.12 0.32
CA ASN A 12 -15.34 -8.68 -0.63
C ASN A 12 -15.48 -9.57 -1.87
N VAL A 13 -14.47 -10.34 -2.27
CA VAL A 13 -14.56 -11.28 -3.39
C VAL A 13 -15.30 -12.56 -2.98
N VAL A 14 -15.13 -12.99 -1.73
CA VAL A 14 -15.75 -14.22 -1.21
C VAL A 14 -17.09 -13.96 -0.54
N LYS A 15 -17.38 -12.71 -0.17
CA LYS A 15 -18.61 -12.31 0.52
C LYS A 15 -19.86 -12.78 -0.20
N GLY A 16 -20.68 -13.58 0.48
CA GLY A 16 -21.91 -14.20 -0.05
C GLY A 16 -21.69 -15.51 -0.81
N HIS A 17 -20.45 -15.91 -1.03
CA HIS A 17 -20.04 -17.13 -1.73
C HIS A 17 -19.09 -18.01 -0.88
N GLU A 18 -19.08 -17.84 0.44
CA GLU A 18 -18.16 -18.50 1.36
C GLU A 18 -18.23 -20.03 1.24
N LYS A 19 -19.42 -20.58 0.97
CA LYS A 19 -19.62 -22.02 0.73
C LYS A 19 -18.81 -22.56 -0.45
N ALA A 20 -18.62 -21.76 -1.49
CA ALA A 20 -17.83 -22.15 -2.66
C ALA A 20 -16.32 -22.03 -2.41
N ALA A 21 -15.90 -21.17 -1.48
CA ALA A 21 -14.50 -20.99 -1.10
C ALA A 21 -14.01 -22.05 -0.08
N LYS A 22 -14.89 -22.83 0.54
CA LYS A 22 -14.53 -23.82 1.56
C LYS A 22 -13.47 -24.82 1.09
N GLY A 23 -12.50 -25.09 1.95
CA GLY A 23 -11.42 -26.04 1.68
C GLY A 23 -10.44 -25.59 0.59
N SER A 24 -10.51 -24.32 0.19
CA SER A 24 -9.59 -23.75 -0.77
C SER A 24 -8.32 -23.24 -0.09
N ILE A 25 -7.23 -23.32 -0.83
CA ILE A 25 -5.96 -22.69 -0.50
C ILE A 25 -5.71 -21.61 -1.53
N THR A 26 -5.10 -20.53 -1.12
CA THR A 26 -4.80 -19.38 -1.96
C THR A 26 -3.53 -18.72 -1.48
N ILE A 27 -2.87 -18.03 -2.38
CA ILE A 27 -1.58 -17.39 -2.14
C ILE A 27 -1.84 -15.89 -2.14
N GLY A 28 -1.19 -15.15 -1.26
CA GLY A 28 -1.19 -13.69 -1.28
C GLY A 28 0.22 -13.18 -1.08
N LEU A 29 0.58 -12.05 -1.70
CA LEU A 29 1.81 -11.37 -1.34
C LEU A 29 1.81 -11.05 0.16
N TYR A 30 2.97 -11.22 0.79
CA TYR A 30 3.16 -10.79 2.15
C TYR A 30 2.85 -9.30 2.27
N GLY A 31 1.98 -8.95 3.22
CA GLY A 31 1.69 -7.57 3.58
C GLY A 31 0.98 -7.56 4.91
N GLU A 32 1.40 -6.68 5.82
CA GLU A 32 0.75 -6.47 7.11
C GLU A 32 0.15 -5.06 7.14
N PRO A 33 -0.95 -4.84 7.89
CA PRO A 33 -1.51 -3.51 8.07
C PRO A 33 -0.47 -2.54 8.62
N VAL A 34 -0.39 -1.35 8.02
CA VAL A 34 0.53 -0.28 8.44
C VAL A 34 -0.23 0.65 9.38
N GLU A 35 0.01 0.51 10.68
CA GLU A 35 -0.67 1.27 11.75
C GLU A 35 -0.56 2.79 11.54
N ARG A 36 0.62 3.29 11.14
CA ARG A 36 0.84 4.71 10.85
C ARG A 36 -0.04 5.26 9.73
N LEU A 37 -0.41 4.41 8.75
CA LEU A 37 -1.35 4.83 7.71
C LEU A 37 -2.75 4.97 8.32
N ASP A 38 -3.18 4.02 9.15
CA ASP A 38 -4.49 4.09 9.80
C ASP A 38 -4.57 5.31 10.73
N GLU A 39 -3.51 5.63 11.46
CA GLU A 39 -3.41 6.87 12.24
C GLU A 39 -3.59 8.11 11.36
N HIS A 40 -2.98 8.15 10.17
CA HIS A 40 -3.16 9.24 9.22
C HIS A 40 -4.61 9.30 8.70
N MET A 41 -5.14 8.16 8.26
CA MET A 41 -6.50 8.04 7.72
C MET A 41 -7.55 8.42 8.76
N SER A 42 -7.30 8.13 10.05
CA SER A 42 -8.18 8.50 11.16
C SER A 42 -8.31 10.00 11.39
N LYS A 43 -7.37 10.80 10.86
CA LYS A 43 -7.38 12.28 10.95
C LYS A 43 -8.16 12.92 9.80
N LEU A 44 -8.49 12.18 8.75
CA LEU A 44 -9.31 12.69 7.66
C LEU A 44 -10.75 12.91 8.12
N ARG A 45 -11.37 13.95 7.57
CA ARG A 45 -12.72 14.45 7.91
C ARG A 45 -13.45 14.79 6.62
N PHE A 46 -14.73 14.44 6.56
CA PHE A 46 -15.61 14.77 5.44
C PHE A 46 -15.71 16.29 5.24
N GLY A 47 -15.58 16.76 4.00
CA GLY A 47 -15.68 18.17 3.60
C GLY A 47 -14.46 19.03 3.93
N GLN A 48 -13.46 18.50 4.65
CA GLN A 48 -12.28 19.28 5.07
C GLN A 48 -11.00 18.93 4.29
N ASN A 49 -11.00 17.83 3.53
CA ASN A 49 -9.79 17.29 2.89
C ASN A 49 -9.87 17.24 1.36
N SER A 50 -10.92 17.85 0.78
CA SER A 50 -11.17 17.86 -0.67
C SER A 50 -10.08 18.57 -1.47
N SER A 51 -9.34 19.50 -0.87
CA SER A 51 -8.17 20.16 -1.49
C SER A 51 -6.97 19.25 -1.66
N ARG A 52 -6.88 18.14 -0.90
CA ARG A 52 -5.78 17.16 -1.01
C ARG A 52 -6.13 15.99 -1.91
N SER A 53 -7.39 15.60 -1.95
CA SER A 53 -7.91 14.60 -2.88
C SER A 53 -9.40 14.81 -3.10
N VAL A 54 -9.78 14.95 -4.37
CA VAL A 54 -11.17 15.12 -4.81
C VAL A 54 -12.05 13.90 -4.49
N HIS A 55 -11.44 12.74 -4.24
CA HIS A 55 -12.15 11.49 -3.96
C HIS A 55 -12.45 11.27 -2.48
N THR A 56 -11.87 12.07 -1.58
CA THR A 56 -11.99 11.85 -0.13
C THR A 56 -13.45 11.83 0.30
N ASP A 57 -14.23 12.83 -0.10
CA ASP A 57 -15.64 12.94 0.29
C ASP A 57 -16.50 11.84 -0.32
N LEU A 58 -16.23 11.44 -1.57
CA LEU A 58 -16.89 10.29 -2.20
C LEU A 58 -16.60 8.99 -1.45
N TYR A 59 -15.38 8.83 -0.96
CA TYR A 59 -15.00 7.65 -0.19
C TYR A 59 -15.70 7.60 1.17
N PHE A 60 -15.85 8.74 1.85
CA PHE A 60 -16.68 8.85 3.06
C PHE A 60 -18.13 8.45 2.77
N LYS A 61 -18.74 8.97 1.70
CA LYS A 61 -20.12 8.61 1.33
C LYS A 61 -20.29 7.11 1.11
N ALA A 62 -19.35 6.50 0.40
CA ALA A 62 -19.37 5.06 0.12
C ALA A 62 -19.22 4.21 1.40
N LEU A 63 -18.27 4.55 2.28
CA LEU A 63 -18.01 3.78 3.49
C LEU A 63 -19.09 3.92 4.57
N PHE A 64 -19.71 5.11 4.68
CA PHE A 64 -20.74 5.39 5.67
C PHE A 64 -22.17 5.24 5.12
N ASN A 65 -22.32 4.94 3.83
CA ASN A 65 -23.61 4.93 3.13
C ASN A 65 -24.44 6.19 3.42
N CYS A 66 -23.79 7.36 3.38
CA CYS A 66 -24.41 8.65 3.64
C CYS A 66 -24.41 9.48 2.34
N ASP A 67 -25.57 9.70 1.72
CA ASP A 67 -25.61 10.58 0.54
C ASP A 67 -25.92 12.04 0.92
N THR A 68 -26.80 12.22 1.90
CA THR A 68 -27.31 13.54 2.33
C THR A 68 -26.93 13.92 3.77
N ASN A 69 -26.68 12.95 4.64
CA ASN A 69 -26.43 13.16 6.08
C ASN A 69 -24.99 12.82 6.50
N CYS A 70 -23.99 13.17 5.69
CA CYS A 70 -22.59 13.00 6.10
C CYS A 70 -22.17 14.09 7.09
N SER A 71 -21.42 13.68 8.12
CA SER A 71 -20.94 14.58 9.16
C SER A 71 -19.43 14.69 9.14
N ALA A 72 -18.91 15.89 9.41
CA ALA A 72 -17.48 16.09 9.61
C ALA A 72 -16.93 15.25 10.78
N ASN A 73 -17.76 14.81 11.74
CA ASN A 73 -17.33 13.97 12.86
C ASN A 73 -17.10 12.50 12.50
N MET A 74 -17.41 12.10 11.26
CA MET A 74 -17.11 10.75 10.77
C MET A 74 -15.60 10.52 10.73
N ILE A 75 -15.16 9.39 11.26
CA ILE A 75 -13.75 8.97 11.29
C ILE A 75 -13.60 7.79 10.36
N LEU A 76 -12.82 7.96 9.28
CA LEU A 76 -12.72 6.99 8.19
C LEU A 76 -12.41 5.56 8.67
N THR A 77 -11.46 5.43 9.60
CA THR A 77 -11.03 4.12 10.14
C THR A 77 -12.07 3.45 11.04
N LYS A 78 -13.14 4.16 11.43
CA LYS A 78 -14.26 3.62 12.21
C LYS A 78 -15.46 3.27 11.33
N ALA A 79 -15.36 3.41 10.01
CA ALA A 79 -16.45 3.05 9.13
C ALA A 79 -16.69 1.53 9.14
N PRO A 80 -17.93 1.03 9.00
CA PRO A 80 -18.26 -0.39 9.14
C PRO A 80 -17.51 -1.31 8.17
N THR A 81 -17.18 -0.81 6.99
CA THR A 81 -16.51 -1.57 5.93
C THR A 81 -15.08 -1.08 5.67
N TYR A 82 -14.52 -0.29 6.59
CA TYR A 82 -13.13 0.15 6.46
C TYR A 82 -12.21 -1.06 6.61
N SER A 83 -11.37 -1.29 5.61
CA SER A 83 -10.29 -2.26 5.64
C SER A 83 -9.11 -1.68 4.88
N GLN A 84 -7.90 -1.86 5.40
CA GLN A 84 -6.69 -1.40 4.73
C GLN A 84 -6.40 -2.32 3.52
N ASP A 85 -6.08 -1.72 2.38
CA ASP A 85 -5.81 -2.47 1.15
C ASP A 85 -4.64 -3.45 1.33
N THR A 86 -4.76 -4.62 0.69
CA THR A 86 -3.80 -5.72 0.86
C THR A 86 -2.40 -5.42 0.33
N PHE A 87 -2.28 -4.46 -0.59
CA PHE A 87 -1.04 -4.02 -1.23
C PHE A 87 -0.48 -2.72 -0.64
N THR A 88 -1.07 -2.20 0.43
CA THR A 88 -0.67 -0.93 1.06
C THR A 88 0.83 -0.89 1.36
N LEU A 89 1.37 -1.95 1.96
CA LEU A 89 2.78 -2.01 2.32
C LEU A 89 3.69 -1.96 1.08
N GLN A 90 3.29 -2.60 -0.01
CA GLN A 90 4.00 -2.64 -1.28
C GLN A 90 4.00 -1.26 -1.94
N VAL A 91 2.86 -0.57 -1.96
CA VAL A 91 2.76 0.81 -2.45
C VAL A 91 3.67 1.74 -1.65
N ILE A 92 3.66 1.62 -0.32
CA ILE A 92 4.54 2.41 0.56
C ILE A 92 6.02 2.11 0.25
N ASN A 93 6.40 0.84 0.14
CA ASN A 93 7.77 0.44 -0.17
C ASN A 93 8.21 0.93 -1.56
N ALA A 94 7.33 0.94 -2.56
CA ALA A 94 7.64 1.48 -3.88
C ALA A 94 7.93 3.00 -3.82
N VAL A 95 7.16 3.75 -3.03
CA VAL A 95 7.44 5.18 -2.80
C VAL A 95 8.76 5.39 -2.07
N PHE A 96 9.07 4.56 -1.06
CA PHE A 96 10.38 4.60 -0.38
C PHE A 96 11.53 4.30 -1.34
N ALA A 97 11.40 3.29 -2.19
CA ALA A 97 12.41 2.95 -3.20
C ALA A 97 12.70 4.15 -4.12
N LEU A 98 11.64 4.78 -4.65
CA LEU A 98 11.78 5.99 -5.48
C LEU A 98 12.44 7.14 -4.70
N GLY A 99 12.03 7.38 -3.45
CA GLY A 99 12.62 8.42 -2.60
C GLY A 99 14.12 8.19 -2.33
N ILE A 100 14.49 6.93 -2.05
CA ILE A 100 15.89 6.53 -1.81
C ILE A 100 16.72 6.73 -3.08
N ALA A 101 16.28 6.19 -4.22
CA ALA A 101 16.98 6.35 -5.50
C ALA A 101 17.15 7.83 -5.86
N THR A 102 16.08 8.62 -5.71
CA THR A 102 16.09 10.08 -5.96
C THR A 102 17.10 10.79 -5.06
N THR A 103 17.15 10.42 -3.77
CA THR A 103 18.08 11.00 -2.79
C THR A 103 19.53 10.67 -3.13
N GLU A 104 19.82 9.44 -3.54
CA GLU A 104 21.17 9.04 -3.91
C GLU A 104 21.63 9.73 -5.21
N ARG A 105 20.75 9.81 -6.22
CA ARG A 105 21.06 10.60 -7.43
C ARG A 105 21.26 12.09 -7.11
N PHE A 106 20.47 12.64 -6.21
CA PHE A 106 20.64 14.02 -5.75
C PHE A 106 22.02 14.25 -5.16
N LYS A 107 22.43 13.40 -4.21
CA LYS A 107 23.77 13.47 -3.58
C LYS A 107 24.90 13.29 -4.59
N GLU A 108 24.71 12.45 -5.60
CA GLU A 108 25.70 12.23 -6.65
C GLU A 108 25.85 13.44 -7.59
N LYS A 109 24.73 13.98 -8.11
CA LYS A 109 24.76 15.07 -9.09
C LYS A 109 25.04 16.44 -8.44
N CYS A 110 24.54 16.67 -7.23
CA CYS A 110 24.62 17.96 -6.54
C CYS A 110 25.65 18.01 -5.40
N GLY A 111 26.15 16.85 -4.94
CA GLY A 111 27.07 16.74 -3.80
C GLY A 111 26.34 16.38 -2.50
N ARG A 112 27.01 15.63 -1.61
CA ARG A 112 26.42 15.09 -0.37
C ARG A 112 25.93 16.15 0.62
N GLU A 113 26.58 17.32 0.63
CA GLU A 113 26.25 18.43 1.53
C GLU A 113 25.31 19.46 0.88
N ALA A 114 24.82 19.19 -0.34
CA ALA A 114 23.91 20.10 -1.03
C ALA A 114 22.58 20.21 -0.29
N LYS A 115 22.10 21.44 -0.08
CA LYS A 115 20.84 21.74 0.62
C LYS A 115 19.66 21.99 -0.32
N ALA A 116 19.90 22.07 -1.62
CA ALA A 116 18.91 22.38 -2.62
C ALA A 116 19.24 21.68 -3.95
N VAL A 117 18.20 21.48 -4.76
CA VAL A 117 18.29 20.95 -6.12
C VAL A 117 19.20 21.85 -6.96
N CYS A 118 20.23 21.26 -7.56
CA CYS A 118 21.15 21.94 -8.46
C CYS A 118 20.74 21.75 -9.93
N ASP A 119 21.26 22.59 -10.83
CA ASP A 119 20.95 22.52 -12.27
C ASP A 119 21.27 21.15 -12.90
N LYS A 120 22.29 20.46 -12.38
CA LYS A 120 22.69 19.12 -12.86
C LYS A 120 21.65 18.04 -12.53
N PHE A 121 20.78 18.27 -11.55
CA PHE A 121 19.79 17.28 -11.12
C PHE A 121 18.75 16.96 -12.21
N GLY A 122 18.53 17.86 -13.18
CA GLY A 122 17.68 17.54 -14.34
C GLY A 122 18.15 16.31 -15.14
N THR A 123 19.43 15.95 -15.02
CA THR A 123 20.04 14.77 -15.66
C THR A 123 20.09 13.54 -14.74
N ALA A 124 19.47 13.61 -13.55
CA ALA A 124 19.48 12.54 -12.56
C ALA A 124 18.57 11.36 -12.94
N PHE A 125 17.70 11.53 -13.94
CA PHE A 125 16.70 10.54 -14.36
C PHE A 125 17.08 9.96 -15.72
N GLY A 126 16.96 8.64 -15.87
CA GLY A 126 17.42 7.87 -17.04
C GLY A 126 17.96 6.51 -16.63
N ASP A 127 18.83 5.91 -17.46
CA ASP A 127 19.38 4.57 -17.23
C ASP A 127 20.07 4.44 -15.86
N GLU A 128 20.83 5.46 -15.44
CA GLU A 128 21.48 5.49 -14.12
C GLU A 128 20.47 5.48 -12.95
N PHE A 129 19.28 6.07 -13.14
CA PHE A 129 18.21 6.03 -12.13
C PHE A 129 17.54 4.66 -12.10
N THR A 130 17.33 4.05 -13.27
CA THR A 130 16.81 2.69 -13.38
C THR A 130 17.78 1.68 -12.74
N GLU A 131 19.09 1.83 -12.96
CA GLU A 131 20.12 0.99 -12.31
C GLU A 131 20.11 1.18 -10.79
N ALA A 132 19.95 2.42 -10.31
CA ALA A 132 19.84 2.69 -8.88
C ALA A 132 18.60 2.02 -8.25
N LEU A 133 17.49 1.92 -8.99
CA LEU A 133 16.30 1.16 -8.57
C LEU A 133 16.52 -0.34 -8.63
N ASP A 134 17.29 -0.83 -9.60
CA ASP A 134 17.52 -2.26 -9.83
C ASP A 134 18.45 -2.89 -8.77
N ASN A 135 19.32 -2.10 -8.15
CA ASN A 135 20.33 -2.61 -7.21
C ASN A 135 20.23 -1.98 -5.82
N MET A 136 19.03 -1.95 -5.23
CA MET A 136 18.82 -1.41 -3.89
C MET A 136 18.38 -2.43 -2.84
N CYS A 137 18.74 -2.15 -1.59
CA CYS A 137 18.25 -2.85 -0.41
C CYS A 137 18.02 -1.83 0.71
N PHE A 138 16.86 -1.85 1.34
CA PHE A 138 16.51 -0.92 2.41
C PHE A 138 15.58 -1.57 3.43
N LYS A 139 15.50 -0.98 4.63
CA LYS A 139 14.52 -1.39 5.65
C LYS A 139 13.17 -0.77 5.33
N GLY A 140 12.17 -1.61 5.09
CA GLY A 140 10.78 -1.21 4.92
C GLY A 140 10.17 -0.65 6.20
N ILE A 141 8.99 -0.04 6.08
CA ILE A 141 8.26 0.54 7.23
C ILE A 141 7.83 -0.52 8.25
N ASP A 142 7.75 -1.77 7.83
CA ASP A 142 7.46 -2.95 8.64
C ASP A 142 8.72 -3.56 9.29
N GLY A 143 9.89 -2.92 9.15
CA GLY A 143 11.17 -3.37 9.68
C GLY A 143 11.83 -4.51 8.89
N GLN A 144 11.16 -5.04 7.86
CA GLN A 144 11.68 -6.09 7.00
C GLN A 144 12.59 -5.52 5.91
N ASP A 145 13.56 -6.31 5.45
CA ASP A 145 14.39 -5.91 4.32
C ASP A 145 13.58 -5.97 3.02
N VAL A 146 13.71 -4.92 2.22
CA VAL A 146 13.20 -4.84 0.85
C VAL A 146 14.42 -4.78 -0.05
N ALA A 147 14.58 -5.82 -0.88
CA ALA A 147 15.62 -5.89 -1.89
C ALA A 147 14.99 -5.92 -3.28
N ILE A 148 15.49 -5.08 -4.16
CA ILE A 148 15.18 -5.11 -5.59
C ILE A 148 16.44 -5.62 -6.30
N ARG A 149 16.31 -6.66 -7.12
CA ARG A 149 17.35 -7.15 -8.05
C ARG A 149 16.68 -7.65 -9.32
N ASP A 150 17.33 -7.43 -10.46
CA ASP A 150 16.81 -7.84 -11.77
C ASP A 150 15.40 -7.31 -12.05
N ARG A 151 15.08 -6.14 -11.48
CA ARG A 151 13.81 -5.40 -11.50
C ARG A 151 12.68 -6.10 -10.75
N GLU A 152 13.01 -7.09 -9.94
CA GLU A 152 12.09 -7.85 -9.11
C GLU A 152 12.35 -7.62 -7.63
N SER A 153 11.28 -7.58 -6.84
CA SER A 153 11.37 -7.51 -5.38
C SER A 153 11.13 -8.89 -4.79
N TYR A 154 12.07 -9.37 -3.97
CA TYR A 154 11.94 -10.68 -3.30
C TYR A 154 11.20 -10.51 -1.99
N ARG A 155 9.86 -10.51 -2.03
CA ARG A 155 9.03 -10.60 -0.83
C ARG A 155 8.37 -11.97 -0.73
N ALA A 156 8.15 -12.41 0.51
CA ALA A 156 7.52 -13.67 0.81
C ALA A 156 6.05 -13.69 0.37
N TYR A 157 5.50 -14.89 0.24
CA TYR A 157 4.07 -15.11 0.10
C TYR A 157 3.51 -15.62 1.42
N ASN A 158 2.25 -15.27 1.69
CA ASN A 158 1.44 -15.90 2.70
C ASN A 158 0.49 -16.88 2.01
N PHE A 159 0.33 -18.06 2.60
CA PHE A 159 -0.74 -18.98 2.21
C PHE A 159 -1.96 -18.68 3.05
N PHE A 160 -3.14 -18.81 2.47
CA PHE A 160 -4.39 -18.70 3.19
C PHE A 160 -5.24 -19.93 2.93
N TYR A 161 -5.84 -20.45 3.98
CA TYR A 161 -6.77 -21.56 3.94
C TYR A 161 -8.17 -21.12 4.36
N TRP A 162 -9.16 -21.40 3.52
CA TRP A 162 -10.56 -21.11 3.83
C TRP A 162 -11.17 -22.29 4.59
N ARG A 163 -11.43 -22.06 5.89
CA ARG A 163 -11.99 -23.06 6.79
C ARG A 163 -13.43 -23.42 6.43
N GLU A 164 -13.89 -24.53 7.00
CA GLU A 164 -15.27 -25.01 6.87
C GLU A 164 -16.33 -24.03 7.39
N ASP A 165 -15.95 -23.17 8.34
CA ASP A 165 -16.79 -22.09 8.86
C ASP A 165 -16.87 -20.87 7.94
N GLY A 166 -16.16 -20.88 6.80
CA GLY A 166 -16.13 -19.79 5.83
C GLY A 166 -15.16 -18.66 6.18
N THR A 167 -14.23 -18.87 7.12
CA THR A 167 -13.23 -17.86 7.49
C THR A 167 -11.83 -18.20 6.94
N PRO A 168 -11.08 -17.23 6.42
CA PRO A 168 -9.70 -17.45 6.00
C PRO A 168 -8.77 -17.47 7.21
N ILE A 169 -7.79 -18.38 7.21
CA ILE A 169 -6.66 -18.38 8.13
C ILE A 169 -5.36 -18.28 7.34
N LYS A 170 -4.39 -17.56 7.88
CA LYS A 170 -3.01 -17.46 7.37
C LYS A 170 -2.19 -18.65 7.85
#